data_AF-A0A7Z7HYG3-F1
#
_entry.id   AF-A0A7Z7HYG3-F1
#
_cell.length_a   1.000
_cell.length_b   1.000
_cell.length_c   1.000
_cell.angle_alpha   90.00
_cell.angle_beta   90.00
_cell.angle_gamma   90.00
#
_symmetry.space_group_name_H-M   'P 1'
#
loop_
_entity.id
_entity.type
_entity.pdbx_description
1 polymer ?
#
loop_
_entity_poly.entity_id
_entity_poly.type
_entity_poly.pdbx_seq_one_letter_code
_entity_poly.pdbx_strand_id
1 'polypeptide(L)' 'MYLSDQQVAKRYGVSRPTVWRWSSEGRLPKPIRLSPGCTRWRLAVLEEFEAKIENVK' A
#
# COMPACT_ATOMS: atom_id res chain seq x y z
N MET A 1 9.71 -7.78 -3.18
CA MET A 1 10.19 -6.47 -2.68
C MET A 1 9.20 -5.88 -1.69
N TYR A 2 9.66 -5.09 -0.71
CA TYR A 2 8.82 -4.39 0.27
C TYR A 2 8.94 -2.87 0.09
N LEU A 3 7.82 -2.15 0.18
CA LEU A 3 7.75 -0.70 0.05
C LEU A 3 7.46 -0.04 1.40
N SER A 4 8.12 1.09 1.67
CA SER A 4 7.75 2.00 2.74
C SER A 4 6.49 2.80 2.39
N ASP A 5 5.89 3.43 3.39
CA ASP A 5 4.80 4.39 3.20
C ASP A 5 5.16 5.51 2.23
N GLN A 6 6.42 5.98 2.23
CA GLN A 6 6.90 6.99 1.27
C GLN A 6 6.95 6.47 -0.17
N GLN A 7 7.39 5.22 -0.36
CA GLN A 7 7.46 4.62 -1.69
C GLN A 7 6.06 4.32 -2.23
N VAL A 8 5.15 3.87 -1.37
CA VAL A 8 3.73 3.70 -1.71
C VAL A 8 3.10 5.03 -2.07
N ALA A 9 3.36 6.09 -1.28
CA ALA A 9 2.90 7.44 -1.55
C ALA A 9 3.38 7.93 -2.93
N LYS A 10 4.66 7.73 -3.24
CA LYS A 10 5.24 8.06 -4.55
C LYS A 10 4.60 7.26 -5.69
N ARG A 11 4.35 5.96 -5.50
CA ARG A 11 3.72 5.09 -6.52
C ARG A 11 2.34 5.59 -6.93
N TYR A 12 1.52 5.97 -5.96
CA TYR A 12 0.15 6.45 -6.20
C TYR A 12 0.04 7.97 -6.39
N GLY A 13 1.15 8.72 -6.32
CA GLY A 13 1.13 10.19 -6.44
C GLY A 13 0.39 10.90 -5.31
N VAL A 14 0.37 10.32 -4.10
CA VAL A 14 -0.35 10.84 -2.93
C VAL A 14 0.60 11.22 -1.80
N SER A 15 0.07 11.89 -0.77
CA SER A 15 0.82 12.18 0.45
C SER A 15 0.93 10.96 1.38
N ARG A 16 1.97 10.89 2.22
CA ARG A 16 2.15 9.79 3.20
C ARG A 16 0.93 9.58 4.11
N PRO A 17 0.27 10.63 4.66
CA PRO A 17 -0.94 10.43 5.47
C PRO A 17 -2.07 9.78 4.70
N THR A 18 -2.18 10.04 3.39
CA THR A 18 -3.20 9.44 2.53
C THR A 18 -3.02 7.93 2.42
N VAL A 19 -1.78 7.43 2.36
CA VAL A 19 -1.49 5.99 2.36
C VAL A 19 -2.04 5.32 3.61
N TRP A 20 -1.81 5.92 4.78
CA TRP A 20 -2.32 5.38 6.05
C TRP A 20 -3.84 5.44 6.12
N ARG A 21 -4.44 6.54 5.68
CA ARG A 21 -5.90 6.67 5.58
C ARG A 21 -6.50 5.60 4.67
N TRP A 22 -5.95 5.39 3.47
CA TRP A 22 -6.40 4.34 2.57
C TRP A 22 -6.20 2.94 3.15
N SER A 23 -5.08 2.71 3.84
CA SER A 23 -4.84 1.46 4.53
C SER A 23 -5.88 1.19 5.63
N SER A 24 -6.33 2.21 6.36
CA SER A 24 -7.40 2.06 7.36
C SER A 24 -8.79 1.92 6.72
N GLU A 25 -9.03 2.56 5.58
CA GLU A 25 -10.28 2.47 4.81
C GLU A 25 -10.40 1.17 4.00
N GLY A 26 -9.37 0.32 3.99
CA GLY A 26 -9.33 -0.90 3.18
C GLY A 26 -9.15 -0.64 1.68
N ARG A 27 -8.75 0.57 1.29
CA ARG A 27 -8.44 0.99 -0.09
C ARG A 27 -7.00 0.71 -0.51
N LEU A 28 -6.21 0.15 0.40
CA LEU A 28 -4.91 -0.44 0.13
C LEU A 28 -4.82 -1.80 0.85
N PRO A 29 -3.99 -2.73 0.35
CA PRO A 29 -3.74 -3.97 1.07
C PRO A 29 -3.15 -3.70 2.44
N LYS A 30 -3.46 -4.58 3.39
CA LYS A 30 -2.98 -4.47 4.77
C LYS A 30 -1.45 -4.48 4.79
N PRO A 31 -0.80 -3.55 5.49
CA PRO A 31 0.64 -3.57 5.63
C PRO A 31 1.08 -4.71 6.55
N ILE A 32 2.34 -5.10 6.39
CA ILE A 32 3.02 -6.11 7.19
C ILE A 32 3.99 -5.39 8.13
N ARG A 33 3.97 -5.76 9.40
CA ARG A 33 4.93 -5.29 10.40
C ARG A 33 6.13 -6.23 10.41
N LEU A 34 7.28 -5.76 9.94
CA LEU A 34 8.52 -6.55 9.88
C LEU A 34 9.29 -6.50 11.21
N SER A 35 9.19 -5.38 11.93
CA SER A 35 9.79 -5.18 13.25
C SER A 35 9.04 -4.04 13.99
N PRO A 36 9.34 -3.77 15.28
CA PRO A 36 8.80 -2.59 15.95
C PRO A 36 9.14 -1.30 15.18
N GLY A 37 8.13 -0.52 14.80
CA GLY A 37 8.30 0.71 14.02
C GLY A 37 8.53 0.53 12.51
N CYS A 38 8.69 -0.71 12.01
CA CYS A 38 8.89 -0.97 10.58
C CYS A 38 7.67 -1.65 9.96
N THR A 39 6.80 -0.83 9.39
CA THR A 39 5.61 -1.27 8.65
C THR A 39 5.85 -1.09 7.15
N ARG A 40 5.53 -2.12 6.37
CA ARG A 40 5.82 -2.18 4.93
C ARG A 40 4.67 -2.81 4.13
N TRP A 41 4.58 -2.46 2.86
CA TRP A 41 3.69 -3.10 1.90
C TRP A 41 4.47 -4.04 1.01
N ARG A 42 3.94 -5.23 0.74
CA ARG A 42 4.58 -6.15 -0.20
C ARG A 42 4.19 -5.73 -1.61
N LEU A 43 5.19 -5.53 -2.47
CA LEU A 43 4.98 -5.03 -3.84
C LEU A 43 4.01 -5.92 -4.63
N ALA A 44 4.22 -7.23 -4.61
CA ALA A 44 3.36 -8.19 -5.31
C ALA A 44 1.88 -8.07 -4.89
N VAL A 45 1.61 -7.80 -3.61
CA VAL A 45 0.23 -7.66 -3.11
C VAL A 45 -0.40 -6.36 -3.57
N LEU A 46 0.40 -5.28 -3.70
CA LEU A 46 -0.08 -4.02 -4.28
C LEU A 46 -0.43 -4.21 -5.77
N GLU A 47 0.42 -4.91 -6.52
CA GLU A 47 0.18 -5.22 -7.94
C GLU A 47 -1.05 -6.11 -8.14
N GLU A 48 -1.21 -7.16 -7.32
CA GLU A 48 -2.41 -8.00 -7.33
C GLU A 48 -3.68 -7.20 -6.98
N PHE A 49 -3.58 -6.25 -6.05
CA PHE A 49 -4.69 -5.38 -5.67
C PHE A 49 -5.06 -4.41 -6.80
N GLU A 50 -4.08 -3.79 -7.44
CA GLU A 50 -4.25 -2.93 -8.61
C GLU A 50 -4.95 -3.69 -9.76
N ALA A 51 -4.48 -4.91 -10.06
CA ALA A 51 -5.09 -5.77 -11.07
C ALA A 51 -6.55 -6.15 -10.74
N LYS A 52 -6.88 -6.32 -9.45
CA LYS A 52 -8.27 -6.57 -9.03
C LYS A 52 -9.17 -5.36 -9.23
N ILE A 53 -8.67 -4.14 -9.00
CA ILE A 53 -9.45 -2.91 -9.25
C ILE A 53 -9.70 -2.75 -10.76
N GLU A 54 -8.70 -3.05 -11.58
CA GLU A 54 -8.81 -2.90 -13.04
C GLU A 54 -9.85 -3.86 -13.66
N ASN A 55 -9.92 -5.10 -13.18
CA ASN A 55 -10.88 -6.11 -13.66
C ASN A 55 -12.34 -5.90 -13.21
N VAL A 56 -12.63 -4.83 -12.45
CA VAL A 56 -14.00 -4.46 -12.06
C VAL A 56 -14.60 -3.42 -13.03
N LYS A 57 -13.88 -3.05 -14.10
CA LYS A 57 -14.40 -2.21 -15.19
C LYS A 57 -15.16 -2.98 -16.26
#